data_AF-A0A947JUJ7-F1
#
_entry.id   AF-A0A947JUJ7-F1
#
_cell.length_a   1.000
_cell.length_b   1.000
_cell.length_c   1.000
_cell.angle_alpha   90.00
_cell.angle_beta   90.00
_cell.angle_gamma   90.00
#
_symmetry.space_group_name_H-M   'P 1'
#
loop_
_entity.id
_entity.type
_entity.pdbx_description
1 polymer ?
#
loop_
_entity_poly.entity_id
_entity_poly.type
_entity_poly.pdbx_seq_one_letter_code
_entity_poly.pdbx_strand_id
1 'polypeptide(L)'
;HQMEKALPSKNFIGAPGADGNCSCNICPYMALNTLEKLYTCLRDLEPRIEIEEGLRLQAKRSLDRMLELASGTIGHGDLGKI
;
A
#
# COMPACT_ATOMS: atom_id res chain seq x y z
N HIS A 1 -0.02 -13.81 -2.82
CA HIS A 1 -1.46 -13.63 -2.58
C HIS A 1 -2.19 -12.75 -3.60
N GLN A 2 -2.07 -11.41 -3.57
CA GLN A 2 -2.93 -10.55 -4.43
C GLN A 2 -2.75 -10.83 -5.93
N MET A 3 -1.51 -11.06 -6.37
CA MET A 3 -1.22 -11.43 -7.75
C MET A 3 -1.80 -12.80 -8.12
N GLU A 4 -1.73 -13.80 -7.23
CA GLU A 4 -2.33 -15.13 -7.43
C GLU A 4 -3.86 -15.06 -7.50
N LYS A 5 -4.48 -14.20 -6.68
CA LYS A 5 -5.94 -13.95 -6.74
C LYS A 5 -6.35 -13.33 -8.07
N ALA A 6 -5.56 -12.39 -8.59
CA ALA A 6 -5.87 -11.72 -9.84
C ALA A 6 -5.64 -12.61 -11.07
N LEU A 7 -4.63 -13.50 -11.03
CA LEU A 7 -4.28 -14.39 -12.13
C LEU A 7 -4.01 -15.82 -11.62
N PRO A 8 -5.06 -16.61 -11.30
CA PRO A 8 -4.92 -17.92 -10.66
C PRO A 8 -4.24 -18.98 -11.54
N SER A 9 -4.15 -18.75 -12.84
CA SER A 9 -3.51 -19.65 -13.81
C SER A 9 -1.99 -19.51 -13.86
N LYS A 10 -1.42 -18.47 -13.25
CA LYS A 10 0.03 -18.21 -13.27
C LYS A 10 0.67 -18.64 -11.95
N ASN A 11 1.90 -19.14 -12.06
CA ASN A 11 2.74 -19.41 -10.89
C ASN A 11 3.57 -18.16 -10.56
N PHE A 12 3.42 -17.63 -9.34
CA PHE A 12 4.16 -16.46 -8.88
C PHE A 12 5.31 -16.88 -7.98
N ILE A 13 6.51 -16.34 -8.24
CA ILE A 13 7.72 -16.65 -7.49
C ILE A 13 8.21 -15.36 -6.84
N GLY A 14 8.34 -15.36 -5.51
CA GLY A 14 8.84 -14.22 -4.76
C GLY A 14 10.32 -13.99 -5.03
N ALA A 15 10.68 -12.79 -5.47
CA ALA A 15 12.09 -12.42 -5.64
C ALA A 15 12.79 -12.31 -4.27
N PRO A 16 14.08 -12.69 -4.17
CA PRO A 16 14.88 -12.41 -2.99
C PRO A 16 15.09 -10.90 -2.83
N GLY A 17 15.40 -10.46 -1.61
CA GLY A 17 15.76 -9.05 -1.36
C GLY A 17 17.00 -8.64 -2.16
N ALA A 18 17.07 -7.36 -2.53
CA ALA A 18 18.09 -6.80 -3.44
C ALA A 18 19.54 -7.24 -3.12
N ASP A 19 19.89 -7.34 -1.84
CA ASP A 19 21.23 -7.73 -1.37
C ASP A 19 21.22 -8.98 -0.47
N GLY A 20 20.13 -9.76 -0.45
CA GLY A 20 19.94 -10.91 0.45
C GLY A 20 19.78 -10.57 1.95
N ASN A 21 20.13 -9.34 2.35
CA ASN A 21 20.08 -8.88 3.74
C ASN A 21 18.78 -8.10 4.08
N CYS A 22 18.07 -7.59 3.06
CA CYS A 22 16.76 -6.96 3.25
C CYS A 22 15.63 -7.96 2.98
N SER A 23 14.83 -8.29 3.99
CA SER A 23 13.53 -8.95 3.82
C SER A 23 12.47 -7.99 3.27
N CYS A 24 12.81 -7.24 2.21
CA CYS A 24 11.95 -6.21 1.62
C CYS A 24 10.65 -6.82 1.04
N ASN A 25 10.67 -8.12 0.70
CA ASN A 25 9.49 -8.89 0.28
C ASN A 25 8.61 -9.37 1.47
N ILE A 26 9.11 -9.31 2.70
CA ILE A 26 8.41 -9.65 3.95
C ILE A 26 8.68 -8.51 4.95
N CYS A 27 8.06 -7.36 4.71
CA CYS A 27 8.20 -6.19 5.57
C CYS A 27 7.57 -6.46 6.96
N PRO A 28 8.33 -6.43 8.07
CA PRO A 28 7.81 -6.74 9.39
C PRO A 28 6.80 -5.70 9.88
N TYR A 29 6.93 -4.44 9.45
CA TYR A 29 6.01 -3.36 9.83
C TYR A 29 4.61 -3.54 9.23
N MET A 30 4.50 -4.11 8.03
CA MET A 30 3.21 -4.40 7.40
C MET A 30 2.42 -5.45 8.20
N ALA A 31 3.14 -6.44 8.75
CA ALA A 31 2.55 -7.52 9.54
C ALA A 31 2.06 -7.09 10.93
N LEU A 32 2.32 -5.84 11.35
CA LEU A 32 1.80 -5.31 12.62
C LEU A 32 0.28 -5.11 12.61
N ASN A 33 -0.34 -5.06 11.43
CA ASN A 33 -1.79 -4.91 11.25
C ASN A 33 -2.48 -6.29 11.28
N THR A 34 -2.98 -6.68 12.45
CA THR A 34 -3.72 -7.94 12.63
C THR A 34 -5.23 -7.74 12.56
N LEU A 35 -5.99 -8.82 12.37
CA LEU A 35 -7.46 -8.74 12.31
C LEU A 35 -8.08 -8.23 13.62
N GLU A 36 -7.49 -8.61 14.76
CA GLU A 36 -7.92 -8.17 16.08
C GLU A 36 -7.72 -6.65 16.24
N LYS A 37 -6.57 -6.14 15.80
CA LYS A 37 -6.31 -4.69 15.80
C LYS A 37 -7.25 -3.95 14.87
N LEU A 38 -7.52 -4.48 13.68
CA LEU A 38 -8.47 -3.86 12.75
C LEU A 38 -9.88 -3.80 13.35
N TYR A 39 -10.31 -4.87 14.03
CA TYR A 39 -11.59 -4.90 14.74
C TYR A 39 -11.65 -3.81 15.83
N THR A 40 -10.63 -3.71 16.69
CA THR A 40 -10.60 -2.66 17.72
C THR A 40 -10.56 -1.28 17.11
N CYS A 41 -9.81 -1.08 16.01
CA CYS A 41 -9.75 0.21 15.34
C CYS A 41 -11.10 0.67 14.81
N LEU A 42 -11.89 -0.25 14.23
CA LEU A 42 -13.23 0.07 13.71
C LEU A 42 -14.26 0.27 14.82
N ARG A 43 -14.13 -0.46 15.94
CA ARG A 43 -15.01 -0.34 17.10
C ARG A 43 -14.80 0.99 17.84
N ASP A 44 -13.54 1.35 18.06
CA ASP A 44 -13.16 2.48 18.91
C ASP A 44 -12.84 3.75 18.11
N LEU A 45 -12.73 3.65 16.77
CA LEU A 45 -12.32 4.72 15.85
C LEU A 45 -10.94 5.32 16.18
N GLU A 46 -10.07 4.50 16.77
CA GLU A 46 -8.70 4.84 17.16
C GLU A 46 -7.71 3.81 16.58
N PRO A 47 -6.44 4.17 16.35
CA PRO A 47 -5.85 5.48 16.56
C PRO A 47 -6.22 6.47 15.45
N ARG A 48 -6.55 7.72 15.83
CA ARG A 48 -6.69 8.82 14.87
C ARG A 48 -5.30 9.28 14.43
N ILE A 49 -5.13 9.45 13.13
CA ILE A 49 -3.93 10.06 12.56
C ILE A 49 -4.17 11.57 12.48
N GLU A 50 -3.41 12.34 13.24
CA GLU A 50 -3.41 13.80 13.21
C GLU A 50 -2.11 14.31 12.61
N ILE A 51 -2.21 15.33 11.76
CA ILE A 51 -1.08 15.94 11.06
C ILE A 51 -1.24 17.45 11.16
N GLU A 52 -0.13 18.16 11.38
CA GLU A 52 -0.10 19.62 11.38
C GLU A 52 -0.56 20.16 10.01
N GLU A 53 -1.43 21.18 10.03
CA GLU A 53 -2.16 21.62 8.84
C GLU A 53 -1.24 22.20 7.76
N GLY A 54 -0.22 22.97 8.15
CA GLY A 54 0.81 23.48 7.25
C GLY A 54 1.56 22.36 6.52
N LEU A 55 2.02 21.33 7.25
CA LEU A 55 2.67 20.15 6.70
C LEU A 55 1.72 19.37 5.78
N ARG A 56 0.46 19.16 6.20
CA ARG A 56 -0.56 18.47 5.41
C ARG A 56 -0.79 19.17 4.07
N LEU A 57 -0.90 20.50 4.07
CA LEU A 57 -1.09 21.30 2.86
C LEU A 57 0.13 21.23 1.91
N GLN A 58 1.34 21.26 2.45
CA GLN A 58 2.56 21.13 1.65
C GLN A 58 2.67 19.74 1.01
N ALA A 59 2.43 18.67 1.78
CA ALA A 59 2.43 17.30 1.26
C ALA A 59 1.34 17.10 0.19
N LYS A 60 0.15 17.67 0.40
CA LYS A 60 -0.98 17.60 -0.55
C LYS A 60 -0.61 18.17 -1.92
N ARG A 61 0.12 19.28 -2.00
CA ARG A 61 0.53 19.90 -3.29
C ARG A 61 1.30 18.92 -4.18
N SER A 62 2.26 18.20 -3.59
CA SER A 62 3.05 17.20 -4.33
C SER A 62 2.19 16.02 -4.77
N LEU A 63 1.29 15.56 -3.90
CA LEU A 63 0.37 14.46 -4.21
C LEU A 63 -0.61 14.83 -5.32
N ASP A 64 -1.23 16.01 -5.25
CA ASP A 64 -2.16 16.51 -6.27
C ASP A 64 -1.48 16.53 -7.65
N ARG A 65 -0.24 17.07 -7.71
CA ARG A 65 0.51 17.14 -8.97
C ARG A 65 0.83 15.76 -9.54
N MET A 66 1.19 14.80 -8.68
CA MET A 66 1.43 13.41 -9.10
C MET A 66 0.15 12.80 -9.70
N LEU A 67 -1.00 13.00 -9.05
CA LEU A 67 -2.27 12.46 -9.52
C LEU A 67 -2.76 13.11 -10.82
N GLU A 68 -2.54 14.41 -11.01
CA GLU A 68 -2.82 15.10 -12.28
C GLU A 68 -2.06 14.46 -13.46
N LEU A 69 -0.75 14.22 -13.26
CA LEU A 69 0.12 13.62 -14.27
C LEU A 69 -0.22 12.16 -14.55
N ALA A 70 -0.60 11.40 -13.51
CA ALA A 70 -0.94 9.98 -13.60
C ALA A 70 -2.40 9.72 -13.99
N SER A 71 -3.22 10.75 -14.20
CA SER A 71 -4.69 10.63 -14.36
C SER A 71 -5.14 9.59 -15.41
N GLY A 72 -4.36 9.37 -16.47
CA GLY A 72 -4.65 8.36 -17.49
C GLY A 72 -4.40 6.90 -17.06
N THR A 73 -3.62 6.65 -16.01
CA THR A 73 -3.25 5.30 -15.55
C THR A 73 -3.83 4.95 -14.17
N ILE A 74 -4.40 5.92 -13.45
CA ILE A 74 -5.05 5.66 -12.15
C ILE A 74 -6.16 4.60 -12.31
N GLY A 75 -6.17 3.61 -11.42
CA GLY A 75 -7.19 2.56 -11.38
C GLY A 75 -7.00 1.40 -12.36
N HIS A 76 -5.96 1.40 -13.19
CA HIS A 76 -5.69 0.31 -14.14
C HIS A 76 -5.03 -0.92 -13.50
N GLY A 77 -4.60 -0.82 -12.23
CA GLY A 77 -3.94 -1.89 -11.48
C GLY A 77 -2.55 -2.27 -12.01
N ASP A 78 -1.77 -2.97 -11.20
CA ASP A 78 -0.39 -3.37 -11.55
C ASP A 78 -0.33 -4.43 -12.68
N LEU A 79 -1.47 -5.04 -13.01
CA LEU A 79 -1.60 -6.10 -14.01
C LEU A 79 -2.23 -5.63 -15.31
N GLY A 80 -2.53 -4.32 -15.44
CA GLY A 80 -3.17 -3.73 -16.61
C GLY A 80 -4.64 -4.17 -16.79
N LYS A 81 -5.19 -3.95 -17.99
CA LYS A 81 -6.51 -4.48 -18.37
C LYS A 81 -6.40 -6.00 -18.51
N ILE A 82 -6.77 -6.74 -17.46
CA ILE A 82 -7.10 -8.17 -17.53
C ILE A 82 -8.41 -8.32 -18.29
#